data_AF-A0A0A3IV86-F1
#
_entry.id   AF-A0A0A3IV86-F1
#
_cell.length_a   1.000
_cell.length_b   1.000
_cell.length_c   1.000
_cell.angle_alpha   90.00
_cell.angle_beta   90.00
_cell.angle_gamma   90.00
#
_symmetry.space_group_name_H-M   'P 1'
#
loop_
_entity.id
_entity.type
_entity.pdbx_description
1 polymer ?
#
loop_
_entity_poly.entity_id
_entity_poly.type
_entity_poly.pdbx_seq_one_letter_code
_entity_poly.pdbx_strand_id
1 'polypeptide(L)'
;MSRQSEVFTCNRLLGVEATLRSINEFCEGKKVIGIDAHDTLTKTTFTVVVEEVGEGAILPQSIPGKGYGSSRYRGVHWDKKAGKWRAMLSHKGKRYTVGRYHDEISAAKAYDAKALEIVGPDAYLNFPMEVAK
;
A
#
# COMPACT_ATOMS: atom_id res chain seq x y z
N MET A 1 2.97 -7.45 11.22
CA MET A 1 2.35 -8.18 10.09
C MET A 1 1.22 -8.99 10.67
N SER A 2 -0.03 -8.52 10.51
CA SER A 2 -1.20 -9.20 11.07
C SER A 2 -1.65 -10.30 10.09
N ARG A 3 -1.83 -11.53 10.59
CA ARG A 3 -2.33 -12.66 9.80
C ARG A 3 -3.83 -12.83 10.10
N GLN A 4 -4.64 -12.94 9.06
CA GLN A 4 -6.07 -13.22 9.16
C GLN A 4 -6.39 -14.51 8.40
N SER A 5 -7.34 -15.28 8.90
CA SER A 5 -7.83 -16.49 8.24
C SER A 5 -9.35 -16.54 8.34
N GLU A 6 -10.01 -16.83 7.23
CA GLU A 6 -11.47 -16.92 7.17
C GLU A 6 -11.92 -18.16 6.40
N VAL A 7 -13.06 -18.73 6.81
CA VAL A 7 -13.61 -19.97 6.26
C VAL A 7 -14.88 -19.66 5.46
N PHE A 8 -14.84 -19.97 4.18
CA PHE A 8 -15.94 -19.79 3.24
C PHE A 8 -16.58 -21.14 2.93
N THR A 9 -17.90 -21.23 3.00
CA THR A 9 -18.63 -22.50 2.74
C THR A 9 -19.48 -22.36 1.49
N CYS A 10 -19.19 -23.16 0.47
CA CYS A 10 -20.04 -23.30 -0.69
C CYS A 10 -20.92 -24.55 -0.55
N ASN A 11 -22.24 -24.35 -0.53
CA ASN A 11 -23.18 -25.45 -0.66
C ASN A 11 -23.32 -25.82 -2.14
N ARG A 12 -23.18 -27.10 -2.48
CA ARG A 12 -23.17 -27.59 -3.88
C ARG A 12 -24.48 -27.28 -4.65
N LEU A 13 -25.55 -26.93 -3.92
CA LEU A 13 -26.88 -26.60 -4.45
C LEU A 13 -27.13 -25.10 -4.64
N LEU A 14 -26.38 -24.22 -3.97
CA LEU A 14 -26.64 -22.76 -3.94
C LEU A 14 -25.75 -21.95 -4.90
N GLY A 15 -24.90 -22.63 -5.66
CA GLY A 15 -24.00 -22.00 -6.63
C GLY A 15 -22.73 -21.43 -5.98
N VAL A 16 -21.64 -21.50 -6.73
CA VAL A 16 -20.31 -21.04 -6.28
C VAL A 16 -20.17 -19.51 -6.26
N GLU A 17 -21.06 -18.79 -6.94
CA GLU A 17 -20.93 -17.35 -7.19
C GLU A 17 -20.99 -16.50 -5.92
N ALA A 18 -21.88 -16.82 -4.99
CA ALA A 18 -21.97 -16.09 -3.72
C ALA A 18 -20.69 -16.26 -2.89
N THR A 19 -20.16 -17.48 -2.84
CA THR A 19 -18.92 -17.80 -2.12
C THR A 19 -17.72 -17.10 -2.76
N LEU A 20 -17.66 -17.05 -4.09
CA LEU A 20 -16.59 -16.36 -4.82
C LEU A 20 -16.60 -14.86 -4.56
N ARG A 21 -17.78 -14.22 -4.47
CA ARG A 21 -17.87 -12.79 -4.10
C ARG A 21 -17.32 -12.53 -2.70
N SER A 22 -17.72 -13.33 -1.72
CA SER A 22 -17.24 -13.19 -0.34
C SER A 22 -15.72 -13.42 -0.24
N ILE A 23 -15.18 -14.40 -0.97
CA ILE A 23 -13.73 -14.63 -1.03
C ILE A 23 -13.02 -13.42 -1.65
N ASN A 24 -13.55 -12.88 -2.75
CA ASN A 24 -12.95 -11.73 -3.44
C ASN A 24 -12.92 -10.48 -2.55
N GLU A 25 -14.03 -10.20 -1.84
CA GLU A 25 -14.12 -9.10 -0.89
C GLU A 25 -13.16 -9.29 0.30
N PHE A 26 -13.04 -10.49 0.83
CA PHE A 26 -12.09 -10.80 1.91
C PHE A 26 -10.63 -10.61 1.48
N CYS A 27 -10.30 -10.96 0.23
CA CYS A 27 -8.96 -10.83 -0.32
C CYS A 27 -8.63 -9.40 -0.77
N GLU A 28 -9.60 -8.49 -0.85
CA GLU A 28 -9.37 -7.13 -1.30
C GLU A 28 -8.38 -6.40 -0.37
N GLY A 29 -7.30 -5.89 -0.96
CA GLY A 29 -6.24 -5.21 -0.22
C GLY A 29 -5.39 -6.12 0.67
N LYS A 30 -5.55 -7.45 0.60
CA LYS A 30 -4.77 -8.41 1.40
C LYS A 30 -4.01 -9.37 0.49
N LYS A 31 -2.90 -9.91 0.97
CA LYS A 31 -2.10 -10.88 0.22
C LYS A 31 -2.53 -12.29 0.64
N VAL A 32 -3.05 -13.06 -0.29
CA VAL A 32 -3.36 -14.49 -0.06
C VAL A 32 -2.06 -15.26 0.12
N ILE A 33 -1.92 -15.95 1.26
CA ILE A 33 -0.74 -16.76 1.59
C ILE A 33 -1.02 -18.26 1.58
N GLY A 34 -2.28 -18.68 1.65
CA GLY A 34 -2.68 -20.07 1.56
C GLY A 34 -4.17 -20.23 1.31
N ILE A 35 -4.54 -21.27 0.57
CA ILE A 35 -5.93 -21.69 0.35
C ILE A 35 -6.00 -23.19 0.59
N ASP A 36 -6.80 -23.62 1.55
CA ASP A 36 -7.10 -25.03 1.81
C ASP A 36 -8.56 -25.31 1.52
N ALA A 37 -8.83 -26.36 0.76
CA ALA A 37 -10.19 -26.79 0.44
C ALA A 37 -10.48 -28.12 1.11
N HIS A 38 -11.62 -28.21 1.77
CA HIS A 38 -12.14 -29.44 2.35
C HIS A 38 -13.53 -29.71 1.77
N ASP A 39 -13.66 -30.81 1.04
CA ASP A 39 -14.89 -31.19 0.36
C ASP A 39 -15.65 -32.27 1.15
N THR A 40 -16.96 -32.08 1.26
CA THR A 40 -17.90 -33.06 1.81
C THR A 40 -19.03 -33.27 0.81
N LEU A 41 -19.82 -34.34 0.99
CA LEU A 41 -20.91 -34.70 0.07
C LEU A 41 -21.92 -33.58 -0.21
N THR A 42 -22.08 -32.61 0.71
CA THR A 42 -23.08 -31.54 0.63
C THR A 42 -22.49 -30.14 0.47
N LYS A 43 -21.22 -29.95 0.84
CA LYS A 43 -20.58 -28.63 0.87
C LYS A 43 -19.07 -28.72 0.72
N THR A 44 -18.51 -27.70 0.11
CA THR A 44 -17.05 -27.49 0.02
C THR A 44 -16.70 -26.27 0.85
N THR A 45 -15.81 -26.44 1.82
CA THR A 45 -15.31 -25.35 2.68
C THR A 45 -13.91 -24.95 2.24
N PHE A 46 -13.69 -23.66 2.05
CA PHE A 46 -12.41 -23.06 1.70
C PHE A 46 -11.90 -22.26 2.89
N THR A 47 -10.72 -22.58 3.40
CA THR A 47 -10.00 -21.75 4.36
C THR A 47 -9.04 -20.88 3.59
N VAL A 48 -9.24 -19.56 3.63
CA VAL A 48 -8.36 -18.60 2.97
C VAL A 48 -7.54 -17.91 4.04
N VAL A 49 -6.23 -18.04 3.94
CA VAL A 49 -5.27 -17.38 4.82
C VAL A 49 -4.71 -16.19 4.08
N VAL A 50 -4.85 -15.00 4.68
CA VAL A 50 -4.35 -13.74 4.15
C VAL A 50 -3.42 -13.09 5.15
N GLU A 51 -2.42 -12.40 4.61
CA GLU A 51 -1.60 -11.47 5.34
C GLU A 51 -2.06 -10.06 5.00
N GLU A 52 -2.21 -9.21 6.01
CA GLU A 52 -2.25 -7.78 5.75
C GLU A 52 -0.90 -7.40 5.15
N VAL A 53 -0.89 -7.21 3.83
CA VAL A 53 0.11 -6.39 3.19
C VAL A 53 -0.10 -5.02 3.78
N GLY A 54 0.69 -4.70 4.82
CA GLY A 54 0.81 -3.32 5.27
C GLY A 54 1.00 -2.50 4.01
N GLU A 55 0.15 -1.48 3.83
CA GLU A 55 0.09 -0.62 2.65
C GLU A 55 1.51 -0.23 2.22
N GLY A 56 2.09 -1.04 1.33
CA GLY A 56 3.53 -1.18 1.31
C GLY A 56 4.01 -1.87 0.06
N ALA A 57 3.23 -1.72 -1.02
CA ALA A 57 3.68 -2.04 -2.37
C ALA A 57 2.81 -1.35 -3.44
N ILE A 58 2.38 -0.11 -3.23
CA ILE A 58 2.17 0.76 -4.39
C ILE A 58 3.56 1.31 -4.70
N LEU A 59 4.26 0.65 -5.62
CA LEU A 59 5.47 1.23 -6.20
C LEU A 59 5.04 2.57 -6.80
N PRO A 60 5.59 3.72 -6.36
CA PRO A 60 5.45 4.93 -7.15
C PRO A 60 5.96 4.58 -8.55
N GLN A 61 5.22 4.98 -9.58
CA GLN A 61 5.70 4.96 -10.96
C GLN A 61 6.97 5.82 -10.98
N SER A 62 8.11 5.21 -10.67
CA SER A 62 9.39 5.87 -10.62
C SER A 62 9.65 6.35 -12.04
N ILE A 63 9.70 7.65 -12.24
CA ILE A 63 10.22 8.20 -13.49
C ILE A 63 11.61 7.57 -13.67
N PRO A 64 11.87 6.83 -14.77
CA PRO A 64 13.17 6.21 -14.99
C PRO A 64 14.19 7.31 -15.25
N GLY A 65 14.96 7.66 -14.21
CA GLY A 65 16.04 8.62 -14.30
C GLY A 65 16.24 9.39 -13.00
N LYS A 66 17.33 9.09 -12.27
CA LYS A 66 17.72 9.59 -10.94
C LYS A 66 16.89 9.02 -9.77
N GLY A 67 17.39 7.93 -9.18
CA GLY A 67 17.09 7.63 -7.78
C GLY A 67 17.60 8.78 -6.91
N TYR A 68 16.72 9.39 -6.09
CA TYR A 68 17.04 10.55 -5.26
C TYR A 68 17.76 10.16 -3.94
N GLY A 69 18.70 9.22 -4.01
CA GLY A 69 19.47 8.75 -2.86
C GLY A 69 19.00 7.40 -2.29
N SER A 70 18.87 7.33 -0.96
CA SER A 70 18.69 6.09 -0.19
C SER A 70 17.23 5.62 -0.03
N SER A 71 16.31 6.17 -0.81
CA SER A 71 14.88 5.91 -0.72
C SER A 71 14.29 5.59 -2.10
N ARG A 72 13.21 4.82 -2.13
CA ARG A 72 12.40 4.63 -3.34
C ARG A 72 11.43 5.77 -3.62
N TYR A 73 11.23 6.68 -2.66
CA TYR A 73 10.28 7.79 -2.77
C TYR A 73 11.00 9.11 -3.08
N ARG A 74 10.33 9.95 -3.85
CA ARG A 74 10.84 11.26 -4.28
C ARG A 74 10.95 12.19 -3.08
N GLY A 75 12.11 12.82 -2.93
CA GLY A 75 12.38 13.79 -1.86
C GLY A 75 12.53 13.17 -0.47
N VAL A 76 12.58 11.83 -0.37
CA VAL A 76 12.81 11.12 0.88
C VAL A 76 14.24 10.57 0.92
N HIS A 77 14.92 10.71 2.05
CA HIS A 77 16.26 10.16 2.22
C HIS A 77 16.54 9.84 3.69
N TRP A 78 17.45 8.90 3.96
CA TRP A 78 17.81 8.50 5.32
C TRP A 78 18.81 9.48 5.91
N ASP A 79 18.46 10.08 7.05
CA ASP A 79 19.36 10.92 7.84
C ASP A 79 20.08 10.05 8.87
N LYS A 80 21.31 9.62 8.53
CA LYS A 80 22.13 8.75 9.39
C LYS A 80 22.42 9.36 10.77
N LYS A 81 22.48 10.70 10.88
CA LYS A 81 22.75 11.38 12.16
C LYS A 81 21.53 11.36 13.07
N ALA A 82 20.34 11.51 12.49
CA ALA A 82 19.08 11.49 13.24
C ALA A 82 18.50 10.07 13.39
N GLY A 83 18.97 9.10 12.60
CA GLY A 83 18.37 7.76 12.52
C GLY A 83 16.91 7.80 12.06
N LYS A 84 16.58 8.73 11.15
CA LYS A 84 15.21 9.02 10.71
C LYS A 84 15.14 9.27 9.20
N TRP A 85 14.01 8.98 8.59
CA TRP A 85 13.69 9.34 7.21
C TRP A 85 13.37 10.82 7.13
N ARG A 86 14.10 11.57 6.31
CA ARG A 86 13.86 13.00 6.09
C ARG A 86 13.17 13.21 4.76
N ALA A 87 12.09 14.00 4.78
CA ALA A 87 11.40 14.46 3.59
C ALA A 87 11.76 15.93 3.29
N MET A 88 12.08 16.20 2.03
CA MET A 88 12.46 17.53 1.54
C MET A 88 11.93 17.77 0.13
N LEU A 89 11.27 18.91 -0.06
CA LEU A 89 10.74 19.37 -1.34
C LEU A 89 11.59 20.52 -1.86
N SER A 90 11.93 20.48 -3.15
CA SER A 90 12.56 21.61 -3.84
C SER A 90 11.65 22.07 -4.95
N HIS A 91 11.20 23.32 -4.90
CA HIS A 91 10.32 23.92 -5.90
C HIS A 91 10.79 25.34 -6.23
N LYS A 92 10.95 25.65 -7.53
CA LYS A 92 11.39 26.97 -8.04
C LYS A 92 12.65 27.50 -7.33
N GLY A 93 13.65 26.64 -7.14
CA GLY A 93 14.92 27.00 -6.48
C GLY A 93 14.86 27.13 -4.95
N LYS A 94 13.67 27.02 -4.33
CA LYS A 94 13.50 27.05 -2.88
C LYS A 94 13.37 25.65 -2.31
N ARG A 95 14.11 25.37 -1.24
CA ARG A 95 14.04 24.11 -0.49
C ARG A 95 13.11 24.27 0.71
N TYR A 96 12.20 23.33 0.84
CA TYR A 96 11.25 23.20 1.93
C TYR A 96 11.56 21.91 2.68
N THR A 97 11.93 22.04 3.95
CA THR A 97 12.05 20.87 4.82
C THR A 97 10.66 20.50 5.29
N VAL A 98 10.23 19.28 4.98
CA VAL A 98 8.90 18.77 5.37
C VAL A 98 8.96 18.26 6.80
N GLY A 99 9.92 17.38 7.09
CA GLY A 99 10.07 16.79 8.41
C GLY A 99 11.02 15.59 8.45
N ARG A 100 11.08 14.96 9.62
CA ARG A 100 11.80 13.71 9.88
C ARG A 100 10.82 12.69 10.49
N TYR A 101 10.85 11.48 10.00
CA TYR A 101 9.89 10.42 10.28
C TYR A 101 10.60 9.11 10.60
N HIS A 102 9.90 8.21 11.29
CA HIS A 102 10.43 6.88 11.60
C HIS A 102 10.33 5.94 10.40
N ASP A 103 9.33 6.15 9.55
CA ASP A 103 9.05 5.31 8.38
C ASP A 103 9.23 6.07 7.07
N GLU A 104 9.68 5.33 6.05
CA GLU A 104 9.92 5.85 4.71
C GLU A 104 8.60 6.33 4.05
N ILE A 105 7.53 5.55 4.25
CA ILE A 105 6.19 5.81 3.72
C ILE A 105 5.59 7.06 4.34
N SER A 106 5.67 7.20 5.67
CA SER A 106 5.20 8.38 6.39
C SER A 106 5.91 9.66 5.91
N ALA A 107 7.21 9.58 5.64
CA ALA A 107 7.96 10.68 5.04
C ALA A 107 7.47 11.02 3.62
N ALA A 108 7.19 10.01 2.81
CA ALA A 108 6.68 10.18 1.44
C ALA A 108 5.26 10.78 1.41
N LYS A 109 4.36 10.35 2.30
CA LYS A 109 3.02 10.93 2.44
C LYS A 109 3.09 12.40 2.85
N ALA A 110 3.98 12.73 3.78
CA ALA A 110 4.19 14.13 4.17
C ALA A 110 4.80 14.97 3.03
N TYR A 111 5.68 14.39 2.21
CA TYR A 111 6.19 15.05 1.01
C TYR A 111 5.06 15.39 0.05
N ASP A 112 4.14 14.45 -0.19
CA ASP A 112 3.01 14.64 -1.10
C ASP A 112 2.06 15.73 -0.62
N ALA A 113 1.72 15.74 0.67
CA ALA A 113 0.93 16.81 1.28
C ALA A 113 1.60 18.19 1.09
N LYS A 114 2.92 18.27 1.27
CA LYS A 114 3.66 19.52 1.06
C LYS A 114 3.77 19.89 -0.43
N ALA A 115 3.87 18.91 -1.32
CA ALA A 115 3.90 19.14 -2.74
C ALA A 115 2.55 19.70 -3.24
N LEU A 116 1.43 19.17 -2.74
CA LEU A 116 0.10 19.73 -3.00
C LEU A 116 -0.03 21.16 -2.48
N GLU A 117 0.45 21.45 -1.27
CA GLU A 117 0.40 22.80 -0.70
C GLU A 117 1.18 23.83 -1.54
N ILE A 118 2.34 23.45 -2.07
CA ILE A 118 3.25 24.38 -2.76
C ILE A 118 2.99 24.45 -4.28
N VAL A 119 2.68 23.32 -4.91
CA VAL A 119 2.51 23.20 -6.37
C VAL A 119 1.04 23.23 -6.77
N GLY A 120 0.15 22.73 -5.92
CA GLY A 120 -1.28 22.60 -6.22
C GLY A 120 -1.65 21.24 -6.82
N PRO A 121 -2.79 21.13 -7.51
CA PRO A 121 -3.31 19.87 -8.06
C PRO A 121 -2.39 19.18 -9.06
N ASP A 122 -1.55 19.94 -9.77
CA ASP A 122 -0.58 19.42 -10.73
C ASP A 122 0.74 18.93 -10.07
N ALA A 123 0.76 18.82 -8.74
CA ALA A 123 1.90 18.30 -8.01
C ALA A 123 2.19 16.85 -8.43
N TYR A 124 3.47 16.56 -8.69
CA TYR A 124 3.90 15.19 -8.92
C TYR A 124 4.11 14.47 -7.58
N LEU A 125 3.17 13.58 -7.25
CA LEU A 125 3.09 12.88 -5.96
C LEU A 125 3.70 11.48 -6.02
N ASN A 126 4.11 10.97 -4.86
CA ASN A 126 4.48 9.58 -4.67
C ASN A 126 3.26 8.66 -4.67
N PHE A 127 2.11 9.13 -4.15
CA PHE A 127 0.85 8.40 -4.00
C PHE A 127 -0.32 9.10 -4.73
N PRO A 128 -0.32 9.17 -6.07
CA PRO A 128 -1.36 9.87 -6.82
C PRO A 128 -2.77 9.25 -6.68
N MET A 129 -2.86 7.94 -6.39
CA MET A 129 -4.16 7.25 -6.22
C MET A 129 -4.83 7.53 -4.87
N GLU A 130 -4.11 8.04 -3.86
CA GLU A 130 -4.70 8.33 -2.54
C GLU A 130 -5.44 9.69 -2.53
N VAL A 131 -5.17 10.58 -3.49
CA VAL A 131 -5.67 11.97 -3.51
C VAL A 131 -6.92 12.14 -4.38
N ALA A 132 -7.22 11.18 -5.26
CA ALA A 132 -8.41 11.20 -6.08
C ALA A 132 -9.64 10.67 -5.31
N LYS A 133 -10.31 11.53 -4.54
CA LYS A 133 -11.67 11.32 -4.05
C LYS A 133 -12.51 12.56 -4.26
#